data_AF-A0A8B7QMY5-F1
#
_entry.id   AF-A0A8B7QMY5-F1
#
_cell.length_a   1.000
_cell.length_b   1.000
_cell.length_c   1.000
_cell.angle_alpha   90.00
_cell.angle_beta   90.00
_cell.angle_gamma   90.00
#
_symmetry.space_group_name_H-M   'P 1'
#
loop_
_entity.id
_entity.type
_entity.pdbx_description
1 polymer ?
#
loop_
_entity_poly.entity_id
_entity_poly.type
_entity_poly.pdbx_seq_one_letter_code
_entity_poly.pdbx_strand_id
1 'polypeptide(L)'
;MGMWSIGAGALGAAAVALLLANTDVFLSKPQQATLEYLEEIDLKTLEKEPRTFKAKELWEKNGAVIMAVRRPGCFLCREEAADLSSLKPKLDELGVPLYAVVKEQIKTEVKDFQPYFKGEIFLDEKKRFYGPQRRKMMFMGFVRLGVWNNFFRARNGGFSGNLEGEGFILGGVFVMGSGKQGILLEHREKEFGDKVKPVSVLEAARKIKPQTSSASEKK
;
A
#
# COMPACT_ATOMS: atom_id res chain seq x y z
N MET A 1 -16.96 5.07 51.63
CA MET A 1 -16.69 5.28 50.19
C MET A 1 -15.23 4.93 49.92
N GLY A 2 -14.76 3.68 49.78
CA GLY A 2 -15.37 2.43 49.36
C GLY A 2 -14.51 1.93 48.20
N MET A 3 -13.40 1.22 48.48
CA MET A 3 -12.34 0.76 47.55
C MET A 3 -12.85 0.17 46.21
N TRP A 4 -14.11 -0.28 46.19
CA TRP A 4 -14.88 -0.75 45.04
C TRP A 4 -15.18 0.32 43.97
N SER A 5 -15.42 1.58 44.34
CA SER A 5 -15.71 2.65 43.37
C SER A 5 -14.45 3.08 42.60
N ILE A 6 -13.27 2.99 43.22
CA ILE A 6 -11.98 3.22 42.55
C ILE A 6 -11.67 2.08 41.59
N GLY A 7 -11.91 0.82 41.98
CA GLY A 7 -11.74 -0.34 41.11
C GLY A 7 -12.65 -0.34 39.88
N ALA A 8 -13.94 -0.01 40.06
CA ALA A 8 -14.88 0.10 38.95
C ALA A 8 -14.53 1.26 38.00
N GLY A 9 -14.11 2.41 38.53
CA GLY A 9 -13.67 3.56 37.73
C GLY A 9 -12.41 3.25 36.90
N ALA A 10 -11.43 2.55 37.49
CA ALA A 10 -10.21 2.15 36.79
C ALA A 10 -10.48 1.15 35.65
N LEU A 11 -11.35 0.16 35.87
CA LEU A 11 -11.77 -0.79 34.83
C LEU A 11 -12.53 -0.11 33.69
N GLY A 12 -13.43 0.83 34.02
CA GLY A 12 -14.13 1.64 33.02
C GLY A 12 -13.17 2.47 32.17
N ALA A 13 -12.20 3.15 32.80
CA ALA A 13 -11.18 3.92 32.10
C ALA A 13 -10.30 3.03 31.20
N ALA A 14 -9.89 1.86 31.67
CA ALA A 14 -9.11 0.89 30.88
C ALA A 14 -9.91 0.38 29.67
N ALA A 15 -11.20 0.06 29.83
CA ALA A 15 -12.06 -0.37 28.74
C ALA A 15 -12.22 0.74 27.68
N VAL A 16 -12.46 1.98 28.11
CA VAL A 16 -12.54 3.14 27.20
C VAL A 16 -11.20 3.37 26.48
N ALA A 17 -10.08 3.28 27.19
CA ALA A 17 -8.76 3.42 26.60
C ALA A 17 -8.49 2.34 25.54
N LEU A 18 -8.86 1.08 25.81
CA LEU A 18 -8.76 -0.02 24.84
C LEU A 18 -9.64 0.21 23.62
N LEU A 19 -10.89 0.65 23.82
CA LEU A 19 -11.80 1.00 22.72
C LEU A 19 -11.21 2.14 21.87
N LEU A 20 -10.75 3.23 22.48
CA LEU A 20 -10.17 4.36 21.76
C LEU A 20 -8.86 3.99 21.06
N ALA A 21 -8.01 3.15 21.65
CA ALA A 21 -6.79 2.65 21.01
C ALA A 21 -7.07 1.80 19.74
N ASN A 22 -8.25 1.20 19.67
CA ASN A 22 -8.75 0.46 18.50
C ASN A 22 -9.49 1.34 17.48
N THR A 23 -9.60 2.65 17.73
CA THR A 23 -10.18 3.63 16.79
C THR A 23 -9.07 4.41 16.07
N ASP A 24 -9.46 5.17 15.03
CA ASP A 24 -8.53 6.02 14.27
C ASP A 24 -8.23 7.37 14.95
N VAL A 25 -8.80 7.63 16.12
CA VAL A 25 -8.70 8.93 16.83
C VAL A 25 -7.25 9.31 17.14
N PHE A 26 -6.40 8.34 17.45
CA PHE A 26 -4.99 8.57 17.78
C PHE A 26 -4.03 8.39 16.59
N LEU A 27 -4.54 8.06 15.40
CA LEU A 27 -3.71 7.90 14.21
C LEU A 27 -3.65 9.19 13.41
N SER A 28 -2.47 9.52 12.90
CA SER A 28 -2.32 10.58 11.92
C SER A 28 -3.24 10.30 10.72
N LYS A 29 -4.10 11.28 10.39
CA LYS A 29 -4.98 11.18 9.23
C LYS A 29 -4.13 11.12 7.95
N PRO A 30 -4.48 10.26 6.97
CA PRO A 30 -3.82 10.27 5.69
C PRO A 30 -4.07 11.60 4.98
N GLN A 31 -3.01 12.28 4.55
CA GLN A 31 -3.13 13.32 3.53
C GLN A 31 -3.14 12.65 2.16
N GLN A 32 -4.24 12.80 1.42
CA GLN A 32 -4.36 12.31 0.05
C GLN A 32 -3.26 12.94 -0.82
N ALA A 33 -2.59 12.11 -1.62
CA ALA A 33 -1.59 12.60 -2.54
C ALA A 33 -2.30 13.16 -3.77
N THR A 34 -1.90 14.34 -4.24
CA THR A 34 -2.40 14.84 -5.52
C THR A 34 -1.74 14.08 -6.68
N LEU A 35 -2.35 14.09 -7.86
CA LEU A 35 -1.76 13.47 -9.04
C LEU A 35 -0.38 14.09 -9.33
N GLU A 36 -0.27 15.41 -9.27
CA GLU A 36 0.97 16.16 -9.51
C GLU A 36 2.05 15.79 -8.51
N TYR A 37 1.67 15.54 -7.24
CA TYR A 37 2.60 15.08 -6.23
C TYR A 37 3.19 13.70 -6.57
N LEU A 38 2.34 12.78 -7.05
CA LEU A 38 2.76 11.42 -7.42
C LEU A 38 3.58 11.42 -8.71
N GLU A 39 3.22 12.21 -9.71
CA GLU A 39 3.93 12.30 -11.00
C GLU A 39 5.41 12.69 -10.85
N GLU A 40 5.69 13.58 -9.90
CA GLU A 40 7.03 14.11 -9.66
C GLU A 40 7.94 13.21 -8.80
N ILE A 41 7.46 12.04 -8.39
CA ILE A 41 8.25 11.08 -7.61
C ILE A 41 9.32 10.46 -8.50
N ASP A 42 10.56 10.44 -8.00
CA ASP A 42 11.67 9.75 -8.65
C ASP A 42 11.65 8.27 -8.21
N LEU A 43 11.54 7.36 -9.18
CA LEU A 43 11.62 5.91 -8.98
C LEU A 43 12.91 5.37 -9.57
N LYS A 44 13.42 4.29 -8.98
CA LYS A 44 14.58 3.56 -9.49
C LYS A 44 14.21 2.13 -9.88
N THR A 45 14.79 1.65 -10.97
CA THR A 45 14.82 0.22 -11.30
C THR A 45 15.75 -0.53 -10.35
N LEU A 46 15.52 -1.84 -10.21
CA LEU A 46 16.24 -2.72 -9.27
C LEU A 46 17.34 -3.55 -9.95
N GLU A 47 17.75 -3.14 -11.15
CA GLU A 47 18.80 -3.80 -11.94
C GLU A 47 20.21 -3.45 -11.45
N LYS A 48 21.24 -4.08 -12.04
CA LYS A 48 22.65 -3.79 -11.71
C LYS A 48 23.01 -2.32 -11.97
N GLU A 49 22.40 -1.72 -12.98
CA GLU A 49 22.55 -0.30 -13.32
C GLU A 49 21.21 0.41 -13.11
N PRO A 50 20.95 0.96 -11.92
CA PRO A 50 19.65 1.54 -11.60
C PRO A 50 19.40 2.82 -12.39
N ARG A 51 18.45 2.76 -13.31
CA ARG A 51 17.89 3.95 -13.96
C ARG A 51 16.89 4.64 -13.05
N THR A 52 17.03 5.95 -12.91
CA THR A 52 16.03 6.82 -12.25
C THR A 52 15.08 7.40 -13.30
N PHE A 53 13.78 7.43 -13.00
CA PHE A 53 12.75 7.94 -13.90
C PHE A 53 11.57 8.50 -13.10
N LYS A 54 10.66 9.23 -13.75
CA LYS A 54 9.50 9.84 -13.07
C LYS A 54 8.38 8.83 -12.96
N ALA A 55 7.73 8.76 -11.80
CA ALA A 55 6.65 7.83 -11.53
C ALA A 55 5.52 7.91 -12.56
N LYS A 56 5.24 9.10 -13.12
CA LYS A 56 4.25 9.30 -14.19
C LYS A 56 4.39 8.32 -15.36
N GLU A 57 5.62 7.90 -15.68
CA GLU A 57 5.91 6.98 -16.77
C GLU A 57 5.21 5.62 -16.60
N LEU A 58 4.89 5.24 -15.36
CA LEU A 58 4.18 3.99 -15.05
C LEU A 58 2.73 4.00 -15.56
N TRP A 59 2.04 5.13 -15.56
CA TRP A 59 0.60 5.20 -15.89
C TRP A 59 0.25 6.11 -17.07
N GLU A 60 1.22 6.82 -17.64
CA GLU A 60 0.97 7.81 -18.69
C GLU A 60 0.20 7.26 -19.89
N LYS A 61 0.48 6.03 -20.32
CA LYS A 61 -0.13 5.41 -21.51
C LYS A 61 -1.41 4.63 -21.22
N ASN A 62 -1.38 3.72 -20.25
CA ASN A 62 -2.44 2.73 -20.05
C ASN A 62 -3.12 2.83 -18.68
N GLY A 63 -2.77 3.83 -17.86
CA GLY A 63 -3.04 3.76 -16.43
C GLY A 63 -2.16 2.69 -15.77
N ALA A 64 -2.36 2.45 -14.47
CA ALA A 64 -1.66 1.40 -13.73
C ALA A 64 -2.34 1.05 -12.41
N VAL A 65 -2.15 -0.17 -11.93
CA VAL A 65 -2.34 -0.54 -10.53
C VAL A 65 -0.98 -0.53 -9.84
N ILE A 66 -0.84 0.26 -8.77
CA ILE A 66 0.44 0.46 -8.08
C ILE A 66 0.27 0.13 -6.60
N MET A 67 1.03 -0.84 -6.10
CA MET A 67 1.12 -1.17 -4.68
C MET A 67 2.32 -0.47 -4.05
N ALA A 68 2.09 0.46 -3.11
CA ALA A 68 3.13 0.98 -2.22
C ALA A 68 3.36 -0.04 -1.09
N VAL A 69 4.36 -0.91 -1.27
CA VAL A 69 4.61 -2.06 -0.41
C VAL A 69 5.18 -1.59 0.92
N ARG A 70 4.44 -1.77 2.02
CA ARG A 70 4.96 -1.46 3.35
C ARG A 70 6.30 -2.15 3.60
N ARG A 71 6.40 -3.47 3.45
CA ARG A 71 7.68 -4.18 3.66
C ARG A 71 7.71 -5.51 2.91
N PRO A 72 8.67 -5.74 1.99
CA PRO A 72 8.74 -6.98 1.21
C PRO A 72 8.86 -8.25 2.07
N GLY A 73 9.58 -8.17 3.19
CA GLY A 73 9.75 -9.25 4.16
C GLY A 73 8.55 -9.52 5.06
N CYS A 74 7.52 -8.66 5.03
CA CYS A 74 6.35 -8.83 5.88
C CYS A 74 5.35 -9.80 5.26
N PHE A 75 4.99 -10.85 6.00
CA PHE A 75 3.99 -11.83 5.56
C PHE A 75 2.61 -11.20 5.27
N LEU A 76 2.19 -10.17 6.01
CA LEU A 76 0.96 -9.39 5.70
C LEU A 76 1.03 -8.70 4.32
N CYS A 77 2.21 -8.18 3.95
CA CYS A 77 2.39 -7.53 2.65
C CYS A 77 2.49 -8.57 1.53
N ARG A 78 3.04 -9.75 1.81
CA ARG A 78 3.05 -10.88 0.88
C ARG A 78 1.65 -11.43 0.61
N GLU A 79 0.77 -11.43 1.63
CA GLU A 79 -0.66 -11.76 1.46
C GLU A 79 -1.32 -10.80 0.46
N GLU A 80 -1.21 -9.48 0.69
CA GLU A 80 -1.80 -8.48 -0.20
C GLU A 80 -1.19 -8.53 -1.62
N ALA A 81 0.12 -8.74 -1.73
CA ALA A 81 0.80 -8.88 -3.00
C ALA A 81 0.29 -10.08 -3.82
N ALA A 82 0.04 -11.22 -3.15
CA ALA A 82 -0.52 -12.41 -3.78
C ALA A 82 -1.97 -12.17 -4.25
N ASP A 83 -2.78 -11.49 -3.43
CA ASP A 83 -4.15 -11.11 -3.79
C ASP A 83 -4.17 -10.19 -5.02
N LEU A 84 -3.32 -9.15 -5.06
CA LEU A 84 -3.20 -8.28 -6.23
C LEU A 84 -2.67 -9.02 -7.45
N SER A 85 -1.70 -9.90 -7.27
CA SER A 85 -1.15 -10.72 -8.36
C SER A 85 -2.17 -11.70 -8.95
N SER A 86 -3.17 -12.11 -8.18
CA SER A 86 -4.29 -12.91 -8.69
C SER A 86 -5.13 -12.15 -9.71
N LEU A 87 -5.12 -10.82 -9.67
CA LEU A 87 -5.83 -9.95 -10.61
C LEU A 87 -5.10 -9.79 -11.94
N LYS A 88 -3.79 -10.12 -11.99
CA LYS A 88 -2.94 -9.83 -13.15
C LYS A 88 -3.54 -10.29 -14.49
N PRO A 89 -4.10 -11.52 -14.66
CA PRO A 89 -4.69 -11.92 -15.93
C PRO A 89 -5.81 -10.98 -16.41
N LYS A 90 -6.67 -10.53 -15.49
CA LYS A 90 -7.77 -9.59 -15.79
C LYS A 90 -7.27 -8.17 -16.05
N LEU A 91 -6.18 -7.77 -15.38
CA LEU A 91 -5.53 -6.48 -15.63
C LEU A 91 -4.85 -6.46 -17.00
N ASP A 92 -4.19 -7.56 -17.37
CA ASP A 92 -3.56 -7.75 -18.69
C ASP A 92 -4.61 -7.70 -19.81
N GLU A 93 -5.80 -8.30 -19.63
CA GLU A 93 -6.94 -8.18 -20.56
C GLU A 93 -7.41 -6.73 -20.75
N LEU A 94 -7.31 -5.91 -19.70
CA LEU A 94 -7.64 -4.48 -19.74
C LEU A 94 -6.47 -3.62 -20.27
N GLY A 95 -5.30 -4.21 -20.50
CA GLY A 95 -4.07 -3.49 -20.85
C GLY A 95 -3.48 -2.66 -19.71
N VAL A 96 -3.91 -2.90 -18.47
CA VAL A 96 -3.50 -2.13 -17.28
C VAL A 96 -2.36 -2.86 -16.58
N PRO A 97 -1.14 -2.27 -16.51
CA PRO A 97 -0.03 -2.90 -15.82
C PRO A 97 -0.18 -2.91 -14.30
N LEU A 98 0.47 -3.88 -13.65
CA LEU A 98 0.56 -4.02 -12.19
C LEU A 98 2.01 -3.77 -11.75
N TYR A 99 2.19 -2.83 -10.83
CA TYR A 99 3.49 -2.41 -10.30
C TYR A 99 3.53 -2.41 -8.78
N ALA A 100 4.71 -2.63 -8.22
CA ALA A 100 5.00 -2.43 -6.81
C ALA A 100 6.08 -1.37 -6.64
N VAL A 101 5.94 -0.55 -5.61
CA VAL A 101 6.93 0.42 -5.17
C VAL A 101 7.37 0.05 -3.76
N VAL A 102 8.63 -0.31 -3.61
CA VAL A 102 9.26 -0.57 -2.32
C VAL A 102 10.05 0.67 -1.88
N LYS A 103 10.21 0.85 -0.58
CA LYS A 103 10.99 1.97 -0.02
C LYS A 103 12.46 1.64 0.25
N GLU A 104 12.78 0.35 0.32
CA GLU A 104 14.07 -0.16 0.77
C GLU A 104 14.40 -1.43 -0.01
N GLN A 105 15.67 -1.55 -0.41
CA GLN A 105 16.23 -2.77 -0.99
C GLN A 105 17.21 -3.37 0.03
N ILE A 106 16.74 -4.34 0.80
CA ILE A 106 17.52 -4.99 1.85
C ILE A 106 17.86 -6.39 1.37
N LYS A 107 19.16 -6.71 1.27
CA LYS A 107 19.67 -8.05 0.92
C LYS A 107 18.88 -8.67 -0.25
N THR A 108 18.17 -9.78 0.01
CA THR A 108 17.33 -10.52 -0.95
C THR A 108 15.84 -10.24 -0.80
N GLU A 109 15.40 -9.34 0.09
CA GLU A 109 13.97 -9.16 0.44
C GLU A 109 13.06 -8.88 -0.75
N VAL A 110 13.53 -8.07 -1.71
CA VAL A 110 12.79 -7.82 -2.97
C VAL A 110 12.70 -9.11 -3.79
N LYS A 111 13.81 -9.85 -3.91
CA LYS A 111 13.87 -11.12 -4.65
C LYS A 111 12.96 -12.17 -4.01
N ASP A 112 12.91 -12.22 -2.68
CA ASP A 112 12.09 -13.15 -1.91
C ASP A 112 10.60 -12.74 -1.90
N PHE A 113 10.30 -11.49 -2.24
CA PHE A 113 8.95 -10.98 -2.44
C PHE A 113 8.42 -11.24 -3.85
N GLN A 114 9.29 -11.35 -4.85
CA GLN A 114 8.92 -11.59 -6.26
C GLN A 114 7.99 -12.80 -6.48
N PRO A 115 8.11 -13.95 -5.78
CA PRO A 115 7.17 -15.07 -5.93
C PRO A 115 5.72 -14.72 -5.58
N TYR A 116 5.52 -13.73 -4.71
CA TYR A 116 4.19 -13.25 -4.30
C TYR A 116 3.67 -12.12 -5.19
N PHE A 117 4.56 -11.44 -5.93
CA PHE A 117 4.21 -10.29 -6.76
C PHE A 117 4.58 -10.49 -8.23
N LYS A 118 3.57 -10.65 -9.08
CA LYS A 118 3.74 -10.93 -10.52
C LYS A 118 3.99 -9.69 -11.38
N GLY A 119 4.03 -8.49 -10.79
CA GLY A 119 4.32 -7.24 -11.47
C GLY A 119 5.78 -6.81 -11.36
N GLU A 120 6.13 -5.71 -12.01
CA GLU A 120 7.46 -5.10 -11.88
C GLU A 120 7.57 -4.32 -10.56
N ILE A 121 8.78 -4.27 -9.99
CA ILE A 121 9.04 -3.65 -8.69
C ILE A 121 10.06 -2.52 -8.86
N PHE A 122 9.74 -1.36 -8.31
CA PHE A 122 10.57 -0.16 -8.33
C PHE A 122 10.89 0.31 -6.91
N LEU A 123 11.98 1.06 -6.78
CA LEU A 123 12.42 1.65 -5.51
C LEU A 123 12.08 3.13 -5.45
N ASP A 124 11.38 3.54 -4.40
CA ASP A 124 11.17 4.93 -3.99
C ASP A 124 12.01 5.22 -2.73
N GLU A 125 13.27 5.58 -2.93
CA GLU A 125 14.20 5.91 -1.85
C GLU A 125 13.72 7.07 -0.98
N LYS A 126 13.02 8.03 -1.59
CA LYS A 126 12.49 9.22 -0.91
C LYS A 126 11.18 8.94 -0.20
N LYS A 127 10.62 7.72 -0.32
CA LYS A 127 9.41 7.26 0.38
C LYS A 127 8.24 8.24 0.19
N ARG A 128 8.10 8.81 -1.01
CA ARG A 128 7.05 9.77 -1.37
C ARG A 128 5.73 9.08 -1.72
N PHE A 129 5.74 7.87 -2.27
CA PHE A 129 4.52 7.10 -2.56
C PHE A 129 3.69 6.76 -1.31
N TYR A 130 4.33 6.82 -0.14
CA TYR A 130 3.70 6.62 1.17
C TYR A 130 2.98 7.89 1.68
N GLY A 131 2.92 8.92 0.85
CA GLY A 131 2.17 10.15 1.04
C GLY A 131 3.03 11.36 1.42
N PRO A 132 2.52 12.59 1.23
CA PRO A 132 3.15 13.82 1.70
C PRO A 132 3.39 13.77 3.22
N GLN A 133 2.39 13.26 3.95
CA GLN A 133 2.49 12.93 5.36
C GLN A 133 2.46 11.41 5.52
N ARG A 134 3.62 10.83 5.81
CA ARG A 134 3.78 9.38 6.02
C ARG A 134 3.07 8.95 7.29
N ARG A 135 2.11 8.03 7.17
CA ARG A 135 1.47 7.40 8.33
C ARG A 135 2.41 6.36 8.91
N LYS A 136 2.68 6.47 10.20
CA LYS A 136 3.48 5.50 10.94
C LYS A 136 2.61 4.88 12.03
N MET A 137 2.62 3.57 12.07
CA MET A 137 2.03 2.80 13.15
C MET A 137 3.17 2.12 13.90
N MET A 138 3.51 2.63 15.07
CA MET A 138 4.57 2.06 15.92
C MET A 138 3.96 0.97 16.82
N PHE A 139 4.30 0.97 18.11
CA PHE A 139 3.79 0.01 19.10
C PHE A 139 2.25 -0.05 19.17
N MET A 140 1.56 1.03 18.78
CA MET A 140 0.10 1.08 18.75
C MET A 140 -0.52 0.01 17.84
N GLY A 141 0.22 -0.50 16.84
CA GLY A 141 -0.23 -1.62 16.02
C GLY A 141 -0.47 -2.91 16.82
N PHE A 142 0.29 -3.15 17.89
CA PHE A 142 0.13 -4.35 18.72
C PHE A 142 -1.06 -4.28 19.69
N VAL A 143 -1.64 -3.09 19.90
CA VAL A 143 -2.84 -2.91 20.76
C VAL A 143 -4.12 -3.10 19.94
N ARG A 144 -4.05 -2.99 18.61
CA ARG A 144 -5.21 -3.04 17.73
C ARG A 144 -5.61 -4.49 17.43
N LEU A 145 -6.83 -4.85 17.80
CA LEU A 145 -7.42 -6.17 17.58
C LEU A 145 -7.46 -6.54 16.10
N GLY A 146 -7.68 -5.56 15.22
CA GLY A 146 -7.69 -5.80 13.78
C GLY A 146 -6.34 -6.25 13.23
N VAL A 147 -5.22 -5.74 13.77
CA VAL A 147 -3.87 -6.21 13.42
C VAL A 147 -3.66 -7.66 13.82
N TRP A 148 -4.14 -8.08 14.99
CA TRP A 148 -4.09 -9.49 15.41
C TRP A 148 -4.94 -10.38 14.50
N ASN A 149 -6.14 -9.93 14.13
CA ASN A 149 -6.98 -10.65 13.18
C ASN A 149 -6.31 -10.80 11.81
N ASN A 150 -5.70 -9.73 11.29
CA ASN A 150 -4.93 -9.75 10.04
C ASN A 150 -3.73 -10.71 10.15
N PHE A 151 -3.04 -10.70 11.30
CA PHE A 151 -1.93 -11.62 11.59
C PHE A 151 -2.38 -13.08 11.50
N PHE A 152 -3.43 -13.46 12.21
CA PHE A 152 -3.94 -14.83 12.19
C PHE A 152 -4.43 -15.23 10.80
N ARG A 153 -5.11 -14.33 10.08
CA ARG A 153 -5.56 -14.56 8.70
C ARG A 153 -4.39 -14.91 7.79
N ALA A 154 -3.36 -14.08 7.73
CA ALA A 154 -2.23 -14.32 6.84
C ALA A 154 -1.41 -15.55 7.25
N ARG A 155 -1.27 -15.82 8.55
CA ARG A 155 -0.59 -17.03 9.04
C ARG A 155 -1.36 -18.30 8.66
N ASN A 156 -2.69 -18.30 8.81
CA ASN A 156 -3.54 -19.41 8.38
C ASN A 156 -3.56 -19.58 6.85
N GLY A 157 -3.32 -18.50 6.10
CA GLY A 157 -3.09 -18.53 4.66
C GLY A 157 -1.71 -19.05 4.24
N GLY A 158 -0.85 -19.45 5.19
CA GLY A 158 0.47 -20.03 4.89
C GLY A 158 1.56 -19.00 4.59
N PHE A 159 1.33 -17.71 4.83
CA PHE A 159 2.33 -16.68 4.57
C PHE A 159 3.36 -16.61 5.71
N SER A 160 4.64 -16.59 5.33
CA SER A 160 5.78 -16.42 6.23
C SER A 160 6.56 -15.14 5.92
N GLY A 161 7.33 -14.65 6.89
CA GLY A 161 8.08 -13.41 6.76
C GLY A 161 9.01 -13.17 7.95
N ASN A 162 9.79 -12.09 7.89
CA ASN A 162 10.76 -11.68 8.91
C ASN A 162 10.38 -10.31 9.48
N LEU A 163 11.24 -9.69 10.30
CA LEU A 163 11.10 -8.32 10.80
C LEU A 163 12.21 -7.37 10.29
N GLU A 164 12.94 -7.75 9.24
CA GLU A 164 14.02 -6.93 8.68
C GLU A 164 13.47 -5.69 7.94
N GLY A 165 14.13 -4.54 8.14
CA GLY A 165 13.80 -3.26 7.52
C GLY A 165 12.86 -2.36 8.32
N GLU A 166 12.47 -1.23 7.74
CA GLU A 166 11.53 -0.30 8.36
C GLU A 166 10.10 -0.85 8.22
N GLY A 167 9.42 -1.07 9.35
CA GLY A 167 8.10 -1.73 9.38
C GLY A 167 6.93 -0.86 9.85
N PHE A 168 7.17 0.38 10.25
CA PHE A 168 6.16 1.25 10.86
C PHE A 168 5.40 2.10 9.84
N ILE A 169 6.02 2.48 8.72
CA ILE A 169 5.32 3.20 7.66
C ILE A 169 4.23 2.30 7.06
N LEU A 170 3.01 2.82 6.95
CA LEU A 170 1.89 2.13 6.33
C LEU A 170 1.93 2.25 4.80
N GLY A 171 1.55 1.18 4.11
CA GLY A 171 1.49 1.07 2.67
C GLY A 171 0.17 1.56 2.08
N GLY A 172 -0.05 1.22 0.81
CA GLY A 172 -1.30 1.52 0.11
C GLY A 172 -1.33 0.95 -1.31
N VAL A 173 -2.50 1.08 -1.94
CA VAL A 173 -2.74 0.66 -3.33
C VAL A 173 -3.42 1.80 -4.07
N PHE A 174 -2.92 2.08 -5.27
CA PHE A 174 -3.41 3.13 -6.15
C PHE A 174 -3.85 2.52 -7.47
N VAL A 175 -4.98 2.98 -8.00
CA VAL A 175 -5.35 2.77 -9.40
C VAL A 175 -5.28 4.10 -10.11
N MET A 176 -4.27 4.25 -10.95
CA MET A 176 -3.97 5.46 -11.71
C MET A 176 -4.67 5.38 -13.06
N GLY A 177 -5.46 6.40 -13.39
CA GLY A 177 -5.99 6.59 -14.72
C GLY A 177 -4.89 6.96 -15.72
N SER A 178 -5.16 6.74 -17.00
CA SER A 178 -4.18 7.05 -18.04
C SER A 178 -3.96 8.57 -18.18
N GLY A 179 -2.69 8.97 -18.26
CA GLY A 179 -2.27 10.38 -18.31
C GLY A 179 -2.83 11.21 -17.17
N LYS A 180 -3.72 12.16 -17.50
CA LYS A 180 -4.30 13.14 -16.56
C LYS A 180 -5.68 12.75 -16.03
N GLN A 181 -6.10 11.50 -16.19
CA GLN A 181 -7.39 11.02 -15.63
C GLN A 181 -7.44 11.01 -14.11
N GLY A 182 -6.29 11.10 -13.43
CA GLY A 182 -6.21 11.17 -11.98
C GLY A 182 -6.21 9.82 -11.29
N ILE A 183 -6.42 9.86 -9.98
CA ILE A 183 -6.41 8.70 -9.10
C ILE A 183 -7.84 8.15 -9.03
N LEU A 184 -8.07 6.97 -9.60
CA LEU A 184 -9.40 6.33 -9.66
C LEU A 184 -9.72 5.53 -8.39
N LEU A 185 -8.68 5.08 -7.68
CA LEU A 185 -8.79 4.47 -6.37
C LEU A 185 -7.51 4.77 -5.58
N GLU A 186 -7.67 5.21 -4.34
CA GLU A 186 -6.61 5.34 -3.34
C GLU A 186 -7.03 4.57 -2.10
N HIS A 187 -6.40 3.43 -1.87
CA HIS A 187 -6.49 2.70 -0.61
C HIS A 187 -5.21 2.93 0.19
N ARG A 188 -5.34 3.50 1.38
CA ARG A 188 -4.23 3.60 2.32
C ARG A 188 -4.50 2.72 3.51
N GLU A 189 -3.53 1.86 3.83
CA GLU A 189 -3.62 0.99 4.99
C GLU A 189 -3.97 1.84 6.23
N LYS A 190 -5.04 1.47 6.94
CA LYS A 190 -5.40 2.05 8.24
C LYS A 190 -4.53 1.49 9.34
N GLU A 191 -4.19 0.21 9.22
CA GLU A 191 -3.37 -0.55 10.15
C GLU A 191 -2.65 -1.67 9.42
N PHE A 192 -1.78 -2.39 10.13
CA PHE A 192 -1.00 -3.47 9.54
C PHE A 192 -1.90 -4.59 8.99
N GLY A 193 -1.78 -4.86 7.70
CA GLY A 193 -2.55 -5.90 7.01
C GLY A 193 -3.97 -5.49 6.62
N ASP A 194 -4.28 -4.19 6.68
CA ASP A 194 -5.50 -3.60 6.09
C ASP A 194 -5.37 -3.54 4.56
N LYS A 195 -5.73 -4.64 3.91
CA LYS A 195 -5.59 -4.81 2.45
C LYS A 195 -6.75 -4.22 1.66
N VAL A 196 -6.46 -3.76 0.44
CA VAL A 196 -7.51 -3.35 -0.50
C VAL A 196 -8.34 -4.55 -0.94
N LYS A 197 -9.63 -4.35 -1.21
CA LYS A 197 -10.49 -5.39 -1.80
C LYS A 197 -10.13 -5.57 -3.29
N PRO A 198 -9.80 -6.79 -3.76
CA PRO A 198 -9.44 -7.02 -5.17
C PRO A 198 -10.53 -6.62 -6.16
N VAL A 199 -11.80 -6.75 -5.76
CA VAL A 199 -12.96 -6.33 -6.57
C VAL A 199 -12.95 -4.82 -6.84
N SER A 200 -12.69 -4.00 -5.81
CA SER A 200 -12.63 -2.55 -5.96
C SER A 200 -11.48 -2.10 -6.87
N VAL A 201 -10.35 -2.82 -6.83
CA VAL A 201 -9.21 -2.59 -7.74
C VAL A 201 -9.62 -2.86 -9.20
N LEU A 202 -10.26 -4.00 -9.47
CA LEU A 202 -10.75 -4.33 -10.81
C LEU A 202 -11.81 -3.35 -11.30
N GLU A 203 -12.75 -2.95 -10.45
CA GLU A 203 -13.78 -1.96 -10.80
C GLU A 203 -13.18 -0.60 -11.15
N ALA A 204 -12.16 -0.16 -10.42
CA ALA A 204 -11.43 1.06 -10.74
C ALA A 204 -10.62 0.92 -12.03
N ALA A 205 -9.95 -0.22 -12.24
CA ALA A 205 -9.18 -0.48 -13.46
C ALA A 205 -10.06 -0.46 -14.72
N ARG A 206 -11.28 -1.00 -14.65
CA ARG A 206 -12.26 -0.95 -15.75
C ARG A 206 -12.73 0.45 -16.13
N LYS A 207 -12.57 1.43 -15.23
CA LYS A 207 -12.93 2.84 -15.49
C LYS A 207 -11.82 3.61 -16.22
N ILE A 208 -10.63 3.02 -16.36
CA ILE A 208 -9.52 3.64 -17.08
C ILE A 208 -9.90 3.75 -18.54
N LYS A 209 -9.95 4.99 -19.05
CA LYS A 209 -10.18 5.22 -20.47
C LYS A 209 -8.85 5.10 -21.21
N PRO A 210 -8.81 4.42 -22.38
CA PRO A 210 -7.64 4.47 -23.24
C PRO A 210 -7.30 5.92 -23.58
N GLN A 211 -6.01 6.26 -23.68
CA GLN A 211 -5.60 7.51 -24.30
C GLN A 211 -6.01 7.46 -25.77
N THR A 212 -7.08 8.16 -26.14
CA THR A 212 -7.29 8.55 -27.54
C THR A 212 -6.10 9.42 -27.92
N SER A 213 -5.25 8.91 -28.81
CA SER A 213 -4.12 9.64 -29.39
C SER A 213 -4.63 10.89 -30.10
N SER A 214 -4.75 12.01 -29.39
CA SER A 214 -4.96 13.31 -30.00
C SER A 214 -3.62 13.85 -30.51
N ALA A 215 -3.52 13.97 -31.83
CA ALA A 215 -2.59 14.79 -32.60
C ALA A 215 -1.14 14.27 -32.78
N SER A 216 -1.00 13.32 -33.71
CA SER A 216 -0.06 13.52 -34.81
C SER A 216 -0.58 14.69 -35.65
N GLU A 217 -0.20 15.92 -35.31
CA GLU A 217 -0.36 17.10 -36.17
C GLU A 217 0.47 18.24 -35.59
N LYS A 218 1.75 18.27 -35.97
CA LYS A 218 2.52 19.50 -36.23
C LYS A 218 3.61 19.11 -37.23
N LYS A 219 3.21 19.22 -38.48
CA LYS A 219 4.10 19.33 -39.64
C LYS A 219 4.71 20.73 -39.65
#